data_AF-A0A948D5B4-F1
#
_entry.id   AF-A0A948D5B4-F1
#
_cell.length_a   1.000
_cell.length_b   1.000
_cell.length_c   1.000
_cell.angle_alpha   90.00
_cell.angle_beta   90.00
_cell.angle_gamma   90.00
#
_symmetry.space_group_name_H-M   'P 1'
#
loop_
_entity.id
_entity.type
_entity.pdbx_description
1 polymer ?
#
loop_
_entity_poly.entity_id
_entity_poly.type
_entity_poly.pdbx_seq_one_letter_code
_entity_poly.pdbx_strand_id
1 'polypeptide(L)'
;MTLSSKIARGAATIGLAAALALPMAALAQSLNANDLGVGAVESSIKLGSGDVRETAARIINVALGFLGIIAVVIVLLGGFKYMISGGNEQKTEDAKKLIVSGIIGLAIILSAWAITSFVISRLVTATQTE
;
A
#
# COMPACT_ATOMS: atom_id res chain seq x y z
N MET A 1 -10.55 67.58 23.88
CA MET A 1 -9.39 66.72 24.21
C MET A 1 -9.85 65.50 25.03
N THR A 2 -10.54 64.51 24.45
CA THR A 2 -10.97 63.28 25.20
C THR A 2 -11.25 62.02 24.36
N LEU A 3 -11.22 62.05 23.02
CA LEU A 3 -11.70 60.89 22.22
C LEU A 3 -10.62 59.88 21.79
N SER A 4 -9.33 60.24 21.75
CA SER A 4 -8.28 59.35 21.23
C SER A 4 -7.80 58.27 22.24
N SER A 5 -7.96 58.49 23.55
CA SER A 5 -7.42 57.58 24.58
C SER A 5 -8.29 56.35 24.88
N LYS A 6 -9.57 56.34 24.46
CA LYS A 6 -10.50 55.22 24.72
C LYS A 6 -10.34 54.06 23.74
N ILE A 7 -10.01 54.37 22.48
CA ILE A 7 -9.81 53.37 21.41
C ILE A 7 -8.48 52.62 21.62
N ALA A 8 -7.44 53.33 22.07
CA ALA A 8 -6.15 52.75 22.41
C ALA A 8 -6.24 51.74 23.58
N ARG A 9 -7.10 52.01 24.57
CA ARG A 9 -7.34 51.11 25.71
C ARG A 9 -8.15 49.85 25.31
N GLY A 10 -9.08 49.96 24.36
CA GLY A 10 -9.86 48.82 23.85
C GLY A 10 -9.04 47.86 22.96
N ALA A 11 -8.09 48.39 22.17
CA ALA A 11 -7.20 47.56 21.36
C ALA A 11 -6.20 46.76 22.20
N ALA A 12 -5.73 47.33 23.32
CA ALA A 12 -4.77 46.68 24.22
C ALA A 12 -5.36 45.43 24.90
N THR A 13 -6.65 45.43 25.25
CA THR A 13 -7.31 44.29 25.90
C THR A 13 -7.59 43.14 24.93
N ILE A 14 -7.83 43.43 23.64
CA ILE A 14 -8.03 42.42 22.60
C ILE A 14 -6.70 41.73 22.26
N GLY A 15 -5.61 42.50 22.19
CA GLY A 15 -4.26 41.95 21.99
C GLY A 15 -3.81 41.03 23.13
N LEU A 16 -4.16 41.37 24.39
CA LEU A 16 -3.82 40.54 25.55
C LEU A 16 -4.65 39.24 25.61
N ALA A 17 -5.93 39.29 25.21
CA ALA A 17 -6.78 38.10 25.12
C ALA A 17 -6.30 37.11 24.04
N ALA A 18 -5.82 37.60 22.90
CA ALA A 18 -5.21 36.78 21.85
C ALA A 18 -3.90 36.13 22.34
N ALA A 19 -3.09 36.84 23.13
CA ALA A 19 -1.85 36.31 23.70
C ALA A 19 -2.09 35.19 24.74
N LEU A 20 -3.22 35.22 25.44
CA LEU A 20 -3.62 34.21 26.42
C LEU A 20 -4.29 32.97 25.79
N ALA A 21 -4.77 33.05 24.54
CA ALA A 21 -5.39 31.93 23.83
C ALA A 21 -4.39 31.07 23.03
N LEU A 22 -3.25 31.64 22.64
CA LEU A 22 -2.15 30.93 21.95
C LEU A 22 -1.57 29.73 22.74
N PRO A 23 -1.42 29.77 24.08
CA PRO A 23 -0.92 28.63 24.85
C PRO A 23 -1.86 27.43 24.79
N MET A 24 -3.18 27.63 24.66
CA MET A 24 -4.15 26.53 24.57
C MET A 24 -4.04 25.75 23.26
N ALA A 25 -3.60 26.40 22.17
CA ALA A 25 -3.31 25.73 20.90
C ALA A 25 -2.00 24.93 20.95
N ALA A 26 -1.02 25.37 21.75
CA ALA A 26 0.22 24.63 21.98
C ALA A 26 0.02 23.38 22.87
N LEU A 27 -1.00 23.38 23.74
CA LEU A 27 -1.39 22.23 24.57
C LEU A 27 -2.28 21.21 23.85
N ALA A 28 -2.66 21.44 22.59
CA ALA A 28 -3.54 20.55 21.81
C ALA A 28 -2.78 19.56 20.90
N GLN A 29 -1.45 19.46 21.02
CA GLN A 29 -0.71 18.39 20.35
C GLN A 29 -1.13 17.04 20.92
N SER A 30 -2.00 16.35 20.18
CA SER A 30 -2.20 14.91 20.32
C SER A 30 -0.83 14.24 20.24
N LEU A 31 -0.45 13.54 21.31
CA LEU A 31 0.79 12.77 21.36
C LEU A 31 0.72 11.69 20.28
N ASN A 32 1.48 11.87 19.20
CA ASN A 32 1.63 10.88 18.15
C ASN A 32 2.56 9.77 18.66
N ALA A 33 2.31 8.51 18.30
CA ALA A 33 3.12 7.36 18.72
C ALA A 33 4.64 7.53 18.43
N ASN A 34 4.97 8.40 17.47
CA ASN A 34 6.35 8.78 17.13
C ASN A 34 7.07 9.61 18.21
N ASP A 35 6.35 10.28 19.13
CA ASP A 35 6.91 11.13 20.20
C ASP A 35 7.17 10.33 21.49
N LEU A 36 6.63 9.10 21.58
CA LEU A 36 6.80 8.20 22.72
C LEU A 36 8.10 7.37 22.64
N GLY A 37 9.01 7.68 21.72
CA GLY A 37 10.26 6.95 21.53
C GLY A 37 10.09 5.52 21.01
N VAL A 38 8.87 5.10 20.68
CA VAL A 38 8.56 3.77 20.15
C VAL A 38 9.18 3.55 18.76
N GLY A 39 9.36 4.62 17.97
CA GLY A 39 10.07 4.55 16.68
C GLY A 39 11.58 4.22 16.78
N ALA A 40 12.22 4.57 17.91
CA ALA A 40 13.62 4.21 18.16
C ALA A 40 13.76 2.73 18.57
N VAL A 41 12.73 2.19 19.23
CA VAL A 41 12.64 0.77 19.59
C VAL A 41 12.29 -0.08 18.36
N GLU A 42 11.41 0.39 17.46
CA GLU A 42 11.18 -0.22 16.13
C GLU A 42 12.46 -0.35 15.30
N SER A 43 13.34 0.64 15.37
CA SER A 43 14.60 0.63 14.62
C SER A 43 15.66 -0.30 15.25
N SER A 44 15.56 -0.55 16.56
CA SER A 44 16.53 -1.34 17.34
C SER A 44 16.15 -2.82 17.44
N ILE A 45 14.86 -3.13 17.30
CA ILE A 45 14.37 -4.49 17.15
C ILE A 45 14.36 -4.79 15.65
N LYS A 46 15.46 -5.36 15.13
CA LYS A 46 15.59 -5.91 13.77
C LYS A 46 14.67 -7.14 13.50
N LEU A 47 13.49 -7.17 14.09
CA LEU A 47 12.34 -7.92 13.56
C LEU A 47 11.75 -6.96 12.52
N GLY A 48 11.56 -7.38 11.26
CA GLY A 48 11.10 -6.49 10.20
C GLY A 48 10.02 -5.51 10.68
N SER A 49 10.36 -4.21 10.74
CA SER A 49 9.48 -3.13 11.23
C SER A 49 8.30 -2.84 10.27
N GLY A 50 8.23 -3.52 9.13
CA GLY A 50 6.96 -3.74 8.46
C GLY A 50 6.31 -4.96 9.09
N ASP A 51 5.19 -4.72 9.79
CA ASP A 51 4.15 -5.69 10.17
C ASP A 51 4.28 -6.99 9.35
N VAL A 52 4.22 -8.20 9.93
CA VAL A 52 4.51 -9.48 9.20
C VAL A 52 3.81 -9.53 7.82
N ARG A 53 2.65 -8.88 7.75
CA ARG A 53 1.88 -8.49 6.57
C ARG A 53 2.65 -7.74 5.47
N GLU A 54 3.36 -6.66 5.77
CA GLU A 54 4.14 -5.87 4.82
C GLU A 54 5.36 -6.64 4.30
N THR A 55 6.02 -7.40 5.18
CA THR A 55 7.10 -8.30 4.75
C THR A 55 6.55 -9.39 3.82
N ALA A 56 5.42 -10.01 4.15
CA ALA A 56 4.74 -10.97 3.29
C ALA A 56 4.28 -10.35 1.95
N ALA A 57 3.69 -9.14 1.99
CA ALA A 57 3.24 -8.44 0.79
C ALA A 57 4.41 -8.10 -0.14
N ARG A 58 5.58 -7.74 0.41
CA ARG A 58 6.79 -7.49 -0.38
C ARG A 58 7.29 -8.76 -1.06
N ILE A 59 7.35 -9.88 -0.32
CA ILE A 59 7.76 -11.18 -0.88
C ILE A 59 6.80 -11.63 -1.98
N ILE A 60 5.49 -11.50 -1.75
CA ILE A 60 4.46 -11.89 -2.71
C ILE A 60 4.53 -11.03 -3.98
N ASN A 61 4.72 -9.71 -3.86
CA ASN A 61 4.89 -8.85 -5.04
C ASN A 61 6.11 -9.23 -5.89
N VAL A 62 7.24 -9.54 -5.24
CA VAL A 62 8.45 -10.00 -5.96
C VAL A 62 8.21 -11.35 -6.63
N ALA A 63 7.60 -12.30 -5.91
CA ALA A 63 7.30 -13.63 -6.44
C ALA A 63 6.30 -13.58 -7.61
N LEU A 64 5.23 -12.80 -7.50
CA LEU A 64 4.23 -12.62 -8.55
C LEU A 64 4.81 -11.91 -9.77
N GLY A 65 5.70 -10.93 -9.58
CA GLY A 65 6.40 -10.27 -10.69
C GLY A 65 7.28 -11.27 -11.47
N PHE A 66 8.04 -12.09 -10.76
CA PHE A 66 8.89 -13.11 -11.38
C PHE A 66 8.07 -14.20 -12.10
N LEU A 67 7.02 -14.73 -11.44
CA LEU A 67 6.09 -15.68 -12.06
C LEU A 67 5.36 -15.11 -13.27
N GLY A 68 4.97 -13.83 -13.21
CA GLY A 68 4.30 -13.14 -14.30
C GLY A 68 5.15 -13.09 -15.57
N ILE A 69 6.43 -12.77 -15.43
CA ILE A 69 7.39 -12.78 -16.56
C ILE A 69 7.49 -14.18 -17.17
N ILE A 70 7.64 -15.22 -16.34
CA ILE A 70 7.72 -16.60 -16.80
C ILE A 70 6.44 -17.01 -17.54
N ALA A 71 5.27 -16.67 -16.99
CA ALA A 71 3.98 -16.98 -17.61
C ALA A 71 3.86 -16.36 -19.01
N VAL A 72 4.26 -15.10 -19.17
CA VAL A 72 4.26 -14.41 -20.47
C VAL A 72 5.20 -15.10 -21.47
N VAL A 73 6.38 -15.52 -21.04
CA VAL A 73 7.34 -16.24 -21.90
C VAL A 73 6.75 -17.57 -22.40
N ILE A 74 6.09 -18.33 -21.53
CA ILE A 74 5.45 -19.61 -21.90
C ILE A 74 4.33 -19.38 -22.92
N VAL A 75 3.48 -18.38 -22.69
CA VAL A 75 2.39 -18.03 -23.62
C VAL A 75 2.95 -17.60 -24.98
N LEU A 76 4.03 -16.81 -25.00
CA LEU A 76 4.71 -16.43 -26.24
C LEU A 76 5.26 -17.65 -26.99
N LEU A 77 5.93 -18.58 -26.30
CA LEU A 77 6.45 -19.81 -26.92
C LEU A 77 5.31 -20.66 -27.51
N GLY A 78 4.18 -20.76 -26.82
CA GLY A 78 2.97 -21.41 -27.33
C GLY A 78 2.40 -20.72 -28.55
N GLY A 79 2.32 -19.39 -28.53
CA GLY A 79 1.85 -18.55 -29.63
C GLY A 79 2.74 -18.66 -30.88
N PHE A 80 4.06 -18.60 -30.71
CA PHE A 80 5.02 -18.79 -31.81
C PHE A 80 4.92 -20.19 -32.41
N LYS A 81 4.81 -21.23 -31.56
CA LYS A 81 4.62 -22.61 -32.03
C LYS A 81 3.31 -22.75 -32.82
N TYR A 82 2.24 -22.08 -32.38
CA TYR A 82 0.96 -22.05 -33.09
C TYR A 82 1.08 -21.40 -34.47
N MET A 83 1.73 -20.23 -34.55
CA MET A 83 1.94 -19.53 -35.83
C MET A 83 2.76 -20.33 -36.85
N ILE A 84 3.74 -21.11 -36.41
CA ILE A 84 4.63 -21.89 -37.29
C ILE A 84 4.02 -23.26 -37.65
N SER A 85 2.89 -23.66 -37.05
CA SER A 85 2.28 -24.98 -37.24
C SER A 85 1.78 -25.25 -38.68
N GLY A 86 1.61 -24.20 -39.50
CA GLY A 86 1.51 -24.32 -40.96
C GLY A 86 0.36 -25.20 -41.49
N GLY A 87 -0.69 -25.43 -40.69
CA GLY A 87 -1.83 -26.28 -41.06
C GLY A 87 -1.70 -27.76 -40.68
N ASN A 88 -0.61 -28.18 -40.03
CA ASN A 88 -0.54 -29.51 -39.43
C ASN A 88 -1.42 -29.54 -38.17
N GLU A 89 -2.48 -30.33 -38.21
CA GLU A 89 -3.50 -30.43 -37.17
C GLU A 89 -2.90 -30.83 -35.80
N GLN A 90 -1.97 -31.77 -35.81
CA GLN A 90 -1.31 -32.26 -34.59
C GLN A 90 -0.44 -31.19 -33.91
N LYS A 91 0.33 -30.42 -34.71
CA LYS A 91 1.14 -29.31 -34.18
C LYS A 91 0.28 -28.16 -33.67
N THR A 92 -0.84 -27.94 -34.35
CA THR A 92 -1.82 -26.90 -33.99
C THR A 92 -2.51 -27.24 -32.68
N GLU A 93 -2.90 -28.49 -32.47
CA GLU A 93 -3.51 -28.98 -31.24
C GLU A 93 -2.53 -28.91 -30.05
N ASP A 94 -1.29 -29.37 -30.24
CA ASP A 94 -0.24 -29.26 -29.23
C ASP A 94 0.03 -27.81 -28.83
N ALA A 95 0.08 -26.90 -29.80
CA ALA A 95 0.29 -25.47 -29.53
C ALA A 95 -0.89 -24.85 -28.78
N LYS A 96 -2.14 -25.19 -29.16
CA LYS A 96 -3.33 -24.76 -28.42
C LYS A 96 -3.32 -25.26 -26.98
N LYS A 97 -2.95 -26.51 -26.74
CA LYS A 97 -2.84 -27.07 -25.39
C LYS A 97 -1.82 -26.31 -24.53
N LEU A 98 -0.70 -25.90 -25.13
CA LEU A 98 0.34 -25.11 -24.47
C LEU A 98 -0.13 -23.68 -24.16
N ILE A 99 -0.87 -23.05 -25.08
CA ILE A 99 -1.47 -21.73 -24.84
C ILE A 99 -2.50 -21.80 -23.72
N VAL A 100 -3.38 -22.82 -23.71
CA VAL A 100 -4.39 -23.00 -22.67
C VAL A 100 -3.75 -23.23 -21.31
N SER A 101 -2.70 -24.04 -21.20
CA SER A 101 -1.98 -24.22 -19.93
C SER A 101 -1.31 -22.93 -19.46
N GLY A 102 -0.78 -22.11 -20.38
CA GLY A 102 -0.25 -20.78 -20.09
C GLY A 102 -1.32 -19.81 -19.56
N ILE A 103 -2.52 -19.81 -20.17
CA ILE A 103 -3.65 -18.98 -19.72
C ILE A 103 -4.11 -19.40 -18.32
N ILE A 104 -4.19 -20.70 -18.03
CA ILE A 104 -4.53 -21.21 -16.71
C ILE A 104 -3.48 -20.75 -15.68
N GLY A 105 -2.19 -20.82 -16.02
CA GLY A 105 -1.12 -20.29 -15.17
C GLY A 105 -1.28 -18.80 -14.87
N LEU A 106 -1.60 -17.99 -15.88
CA LEU A 106 -1.87 -16.57 -15.72
C LEU A 106 -3.09 -16.32 -14.79
N ALA A 107 -4.17 -17.08 -14.97
CA ALA A 107 -5.36 -16.98 -14.14
C ALA A 107 -5.08 -17.30 -12.67
N ILE A 108 -4.22 -18.30 -12.39
CA ILE A 108 -3.79 -18.65 -11.03
C ILE A 108 -3.01 -17.50 -10.39
N ILE A 109 -2.08 -16.86 -11.12
CA ILE A 109 -1.29 -15.73 -10.62
C ILE A 109 -2.20 -14.56 -10.24
N LEU A 110 -3.15 -14.21 -11.10
CA LEU A 110 -4.14 -13.15 -10.83
C LEU A 110 -5.02 -13.50 -9.63
N SER A 111 -5.45 -14.75 -9.52
CA SER A 111 -6.27 -15.22 -8.41
C SER A 111 -5.51 -15.20 -7.08
N ALA A 112 -4.25 -15.60 -7.08
CA ALA A 112 -3.40 -15.58 -5.89
C ALA A 112 -3.20 -14.17 -5.34
N TRP A 113 -3.02 -13.18 -6.23
CA TRP A 113 -2.94 -11.77 -5.83
C TRP A 113 -4.26 -11.29 -5.20
N ALA A 114 -5.39 -11.58 -5.85
CA ALA A 114 -6.71 -11.22 -5.35
C ALA A 114 -6.98 -11.81 -3.96
N ILE A 115 -6.72 -13.11 -3.77
CA ILE A 115 -6.89 -13.78 -2.47
C ILE A 115 -5.98 -13.16 -1.40
N THR A 116 -4.71 -12.91 -1.72
CA THR A 116 -3.76 -12.29 -0.79
C THR A 116 -4.28 -10.92 -0.32
N SER A 117 -4.67 -10.06 -1.26
CA SER A 117 -5.20 -8.72 -0.94
C SER A 117 -6.47 -8.79 -0.10
N PHE A 118 -7.33 -9.78 -0.36
CA PHE A 118 -8.55 -10.02 0.41
C PHE A 118 -8.23 -10.44 1.85
N VAL A 119 -7.37 -11.44 2.05
CA VAL A 119 -6.98 -11.91 3.39
C VAL A 119 -6.34 -10.77 4.18
N ILE A 120 -5.43 -10.01 3.56
CA ILE A 120 -4.82 -8.84 4.18
C ILE A 120 -5.91 -7.83 4.58
N SER A 121 -6.78 -7.42 3.67
CA SER A 121 -7.85 -6.47 3.98
C SER A 121 -8.73 -6.92 5.16
N ARG A 122 -9.14 -8.20 5.19
CA ARG A 122 -9.93 -8.76 6.30
C ARG A 122 -9.19 -8.72 7.63
N LEU A 123 -7.91 -9.04 7.64
CA LEU A 123 -7.11 -8.98 8.85
C LEU A 123 -6.88 -7.53 9.33
N VAL A 124 -6.78 -6.54 8.43
CA VAL A 124 -6.66 -5.12 8.86
C VAL A 124 -7.95 -4.64 9.51
N THR A 125 -9.09 -4.91 8.87
CA THR A 125 -10.40 -4.51 9.39
C THR A 125 -10.66 -5.12 10.76
N ALA A 126 -10.37 -6.41 10.95
CA ALA A 126 -10.59 -7.09 12.23
C ALA A 126 -9.78 -6.48 13.39
N THR A 127 -8.56 -6.00 13.14
CA THR A 127 -7.70 -5.41 14.18
C THR A 127 -7.99 -3.94 14.46
N GLN A 128 -8.68 -3.23 13.56
CA GLN A 128 -9.08 -1.83 13.75
C GLN A 128 -10.47 -1.66 14.38
N THR A 129 -11.18 -2.75 14.69
CA THR A 129 -12.55 -2.69 15.25
C THR A 129 -12.58 -2.78 16.79
N GLU A 130 -11.47 -2.46 17.47
CA GLU A 130 -11.47 -2.09 18.91
C GLU A 130 -10.95 -0.67 19.10
#